data_AF-A0A7X3UIU4-F1
#
_entry.id   AF-A0A7X3UIU4-F1
#
_cell.length_a   1.000
_cell.length_b   1.000
_cell.length_c   1.000
_cell.angle_alpha   90.00
_cell.angle_beta   90.00
_cell.angle_gamma   90.00
#
_symmetry.space_group_name_H-M   'P 1'
#
loop_
_entity.id
_entity.type
_entity.pdbx_description
1 polymer ?
#
loop_
_entity_poly.entity_id
_entity_poly.type
_entity_poly.pdbx_seq_one_letter_code
_entity_poly.pdbx_strand_id
1 'polypeptide(L)' 'MDQALPLVAYPDLENRVKAMEEDGYAYLPKVIDTGELAELRAAMDRLTAIPESFDRHSVAENGSGFLYKHIN' A
#
# COMPACT_ATOMS: atom_id res chain seq x y z
N MET A 1 -1.91 21.89 7.48
CA MET A 1 -2.70 21.96 6.23
C MET A 1 -2.03 20.99 5.29
N ASP A 2 -2.66 19.86 5.02
CA ASP A 2 -2.06 18.82 4.17
C ASP A 2 -2.34 19.18 2.72
N GLN A 3 -1.31 19.68 2.04
CA GLN A 3 -1.40 20.01 0.62
C GLN A 3 -1.27 18.72 -0.19
N ALA A 4 -2.24 18.45 -1.05
CA ALA A 4 -2.20 17.28 -1.94
C ALA A 4 -1.00 17.37 -2.88
N LEU A 5 -0.31 16.24 -3.08
CA LEU A 5 0.79 16.13 -4.03
C LEU A 5 0.28 16.27 -5.47
N PRO A 6 0.94 17.06 -6.33
CA PRO A 6 0.53 17.24 -7.73
C PRO A 6 0.77 15.96 -8.56
N LEU A 7 -0.26 15.47 -9.22
CA LEU A 7 -0.14 14.27 -10.09
C LEU A 7 0.31 14.67 -11.50
N VAL A 8 1.62 14.76 -11.72
CA VAL A 8 2.21 15.14 -13.01
C VAL A 8 2.59 13.91 -13.82
N ALA A 9 2.02 13.76 -15.01
CA ALA A 9 2.29 12.65 -15.92
C ALA A 9 3.41 12.99 -16.91
N TYR A 10 4.62 12.49 -16.63
CA TYR A 10 5.76 12.66 -17.54
C TYR A 10 5.73 11.63 -18.68
N PRO A 11 5.94 12.04 -19.94
CA PRO A 11 5.83 11.14 -21.10
C PRO A 11 7.01 10.17 -21.23
N ASP A 12 8.20 10.57 -20.81
CA ASP A 12 9.45 9.83 -20.95
C ASP A 12 9.97 9.28 -19.61
N LEU A 13 10.89 8.31 -19.70
CA LEU A 13 11.48 7.65 -18.54
C LEU A 13 12.41 8.56 -17.75
N GLU A 14 13.20 9.40 -18.44
CA GLU A 14 14.20 10.27 -17.82
C GLU A 14 13.55 11.24 -16.83
N ASN A 15 12.48 11.91 -17.26
CA ASN A 15 11.73 12.82 -16.40
C ASN A 15 10.99 12.10 -15.26
N ARG A 16 10.56 10.84 -15.46
CA ARG A 16 9.97 10.03 -14.36
C ARG A 16 11.02 9.66 -13.31
N VAL A 17 12.23 9.29 -13.74
CA VAL A 17 13.35 8.99 -12.83
C VAL A 17 13.73 10.25 -12.06
N LYS A 18 13.84 11.38 -12.75
CA LYS A 18 14.13 12.68 -12.12
C LYS A 18 13.08 13.06 -11.08
N ALA A 19 11.79 12.89 -11.37
CA ALA A 19 10.72 13.14 -10.41
C ALA A 19 10.82 12.21 -9.18
N MET A 20 11.20 10.94 -9.36
CA MET A 20 11.46 10.03 -8.25
C MET A 20 12.63 10.51 -7.37
N GLU A 21 13.69 11.04 -7.97
CA GLU A 21 14.87 11.55 -7.23
C GLU A 21 14.61 12.87 -6.52
N GLU A 22 13.90 13.80 -7.16
CA GLU A 22 13.67 15.17 -6.66
C GLU A 22 12.42 15.26 -5.77
N ASP A 23 11.31 14.66 -6.20
CA ASP A 23 10.00 14.76 -5.53
C ASP A 23 9.70 13.52 -4.65
N GLY A 24 10.47 12.43 -4.81
CA GLY A 24 10.28 11.18 -4.07
C GLY A 24 9.16 10.29 -4.61
N TYR A 25 8.54 10.65 -5.75
CA TYR A 25 7.51 9.86 -6.42
C TYR A 25 7.46 10.16 -7.92
N ALA A 26 6.91 9.21 -8.68
CA ALA A 26 6.54 9.43 -10.08
C ALA A 26 5.10 8.97 -10.30
N TYR A 27 4.25 9.83 -10.87
CA TYR A 27 2.87 9.49 -11.20
C TYR A 27 2.80 8.77 -12.56
N LEU A 28 2.26 7.55 -12.55
CA LEU A 28 2.13 6.70 -13.72
C LEU A 28 0.65 6.47 -14.06
N PRO A 29 0.03 7.30 -14.93
CA PRO A 29 -1.37 7.14 -15.26
C PRO A 29 -1.61 5.93 -16.17
N LYS A 30 -2.70 5.19 -15.91
CA LYS A 30 -3.21 4.13 -16.80
C LYS A 30 -2.20 3.00 -17.08
N VAL A 31 -1.33 2.70 -16.12
CA VAL A 31 -0.44 1.51 -16.20
C VAL A 31 -1.23 0.22 -16.18
N ILE A 32 -2.37 0.23 -15.49
CA ILE A 32 -3.34 -0.87 -15.44
C ILE A 32 -4.60 -0.38 -16.16
N ASP A 33 -5.11 -1.19 -17.08
CA ASP A 33 -6.37 -0.90 -17.76
C ASP A 33 -7.60 -1.27 -16.92
N THR A 34 -8.79 -0.91 -17.41
CA THR A 34 -10.04 -1.15 -16.67
C THR A 34 -10.40 -2.63 -16.54
N GLY A 35 -10.02 -3.46 -17.51
CA GLY A 35 -10.22 -4.91 -17.49
C GLY A 35 -9.30 -5.59 -16.49
N GLU A 36 -8.01 -5.27 -16.54
CA GLU A 36 -7.00 -5.74 -15.58
C GLU A 36 -7.36 -5.33 -14.14
N LEU A 37 -7.84 -4.09 -13.95
CA LEU A 37 -8.32 -3.62 -12.65
C LEU A 37 -9.54 -4.39 -12.17
N ALA A 38 -10.48 -4.72 -13.06
CA ALA A 38 -11.66 -5.50 -12.72
C ALA A 38 -11.29 -6.94 -12.34
N GLU A 39 -10.36 -7.55 -13.08
CA GLU A 39 -9.83 -8.88 -12.76
C GLU A 39 -9.13 -8.90 -11.40
N LEU A 40 -8.27 -7.91 -11.13
CA LEU A 40 -7.59 -7.78 -9.85
C LEU A 40 -8.57 -7.67 -8.68
N ARG A 41 -9.64 -6.85 -8.83
CA ARG A 41 -10.69 -6.74 -7.82
C ARG A 41 -11.40 -8.05 -7.59
N ALA A 42 -11.81 -8.74 -8.65
CA ALA A 42 -12.44 -10.06 -8.54
C ALA A 42 -11.51 -11.10 -7.90
N ALA A 43 -10.20 -11.02 -8.17
CA ALA A 43 -9.22 -11.88 -7.53
C ALA A 43 -9.11 -11.60 -6.02
N MET A 44 -9.07 -10.33 -5.63
CA MET A 44 -9.07 -9.91 -4.22
C MET A 44 -10.34 -10.37 -3.48
N ASP A 45 -11.51 -10.25 -4.11
CA ASP A 45 -12.79 -10.66 -3.51
C ASP A 45 -12.87 -12.17 -3.24
N ARG A 46 -12.11 -12.99 -3.99
CA ARG A 46 -12.01 -14.44 -3.77
C ARG A 46 -11.02 -14.82 -2.66
N LEU A 47 -10.18 -13.88 -2.21
CA LEU A 47 -9.22 -14.16 -1.14
C LEU A 47 -9.97 -14.37 0.17
N THR A 48 -9.66 -15.47 0.85
CA THR A 48 -10.12 -15.69 2.22
C THR A 48 -9.04 -15.17 3.15
N ALA A 49 -9.40 -14.24 4.03
CA ALA A 49 -8.48 -13.75 5.04
C ALA A 49 -8.02 -14.91 5.94
N ILE A 50 -6.72 -14.95 6.22
CA ILE A 50 -6.11 -15.90 7.14
C ILE A 50 -5.91 -15.16 8.46
N PRO A 51 -6.73 -15.39 9.50
CA PRO A 51 -6.66 -14.64 10.75
C PRO A 51 -5.29 -14.68 11.44
N GLU A 52 -4.51 -15.71 11.16
CA GLU A 52 -3.15 -15.92 11.64
C GLU A 52 -2.15 -14.95 11.00
N SER A 53 -2.42 -14.43 9.80
CA SER A 53 -1.57 -13.42 9.15
C SER A 53 -1.84 -11.99 9.65
N PHE A 54 -2.77 -11.82 10.59
CA PHE A 54 -3.03 -10.52 11.17
C PHE A 54 -2.03 -10.20 12.28
N ASP A 55 -1.51 -8.98 12.25
CA ASP A 55 -0.87 -8.38 13.41
C ASP A 55 -1.84 -8.39 14.59
N ARG A 56 -1.43 -8.99 15.70
CA ARG A 56 -2.26 -9.15 16.89
C ARG A 56 -1.58 -8.53 18.10
N HIS A 57 -2.37 -7.87 18.93
CA HIS A 57 -1.93 -7.42 20.23
C HIS A 57 -2.41 -8.42 21.28
N SER A 58 -1.52 -8.90 22.15
CA SER A 58 -1.88 -9.73 23.30
C SER A 58 -1.39 -9.09 24.59
N VAL A 59 -2.04 -9.40 25.71
CA VAL A 59 -1.62 -8.97 27.05
C VAL A 59 -0.98 -10.18 27.74
N ALA A 60 0.07 -9.97 28.52
CA ALA A 60 0.66 -11.03 29.33
C ALA A 60 -0.39 -11.67 30.27
N GLU A 61 -0.38 -13.00 30.42
CA GLU A 61 -1.32 -13.75 31.25
C GLU A 61 -1.35 -13.29 32.73
N ASN A 62 -0.28 -12.62 33.17
CA ASN A 62 -0.11 -12.16 34.56
C ASN A 62 -0.64 -10.73 34.80
N GLY A 63 -1.44 -10.20 33.90
CA GLY A 63 -2.40 -9.10 34.19
C GLY A 63 -1.83 -7.69 34.35
N SER A 64 -0.52 -7.47 34.33
CA SER A 64 0.02 -6.10 34.40
C SER A 64 1.39 -5.96 33.73
N GLY A 65 1.47 -5.11 32.70
CA GLY A 65 2.73 -4.45 32.34
C GLY A 65 2.90 -4.12 30.86
N PHE A 66 2.74 -5.09 29.96
CA PHE A 66 3.20 -4.94 28.57
C PHE A 66 2.23 -5.52 27.54
N LEU A 67 1.99 -4.76 26.47
CA LEU A 67 1.30 -5.19 25.26
C LEU A 67 2.32 -5.84 24.33
N TYR A 68 2.13 -7.12 24.02
CA TYR A 68 2.90 -7.80 23.00
C TYR A 68 2.27 -7.52 21.65
N LYS A 69 3.05 -6.94 20.72
CA LYS A 69 2.68 -6.93 19.32
C LYS A 69 3.24 -8.19 18.68
N HIS A 70 2.36 -9.09 18.28
CA HIS A 70 2.68 -10.21 17.39
C HIS A 70 2.60 -9.68 15.97
N ILE A 71 3.72 -9.71 15.27
CA ILE A 71 3.82 -9.34 13.86
C ILE A 71 3.96 -10.62 13.06
N ASN A 72 3.07 -10.82 12.08
CA ASN A 72 3.08 -11.97 11.18
C ASN A 72 3.36 -11.53 9.74
#